data_AF-A0A3C1B253-F1
#
_entry.id   AF-A0A3C1B253-F1
#
_cell.length_a   1.000
_cell.length_b   1.000
_cell.length_c   1.000
_cell.angle_alpha   90.00
_cell.angle_beta   90.00
_cell.angle_gamma   90.00
#
_symmetry.space_group_name_H-M   'P 1'
#
loop_
_entity.id
_entity.type
_entity.pdbx_description
1 polymer ?
#
loop_
_entity_poly.entity_id
_entity_poly.type
_entity_poly.pdbx_seq_one_letter_code
_entity_poly.pdbx_strand_id
1 'polypeptide(L)' 'MSKYIKKFHILHHIPLILTVIILSFPLYLMLVISLKTEAEILKAPFALPQTIMISNYLNAAKQMNLWTILPNSII' A
#
# COMPACT_ATOMS: atom_id res chain seq x y z
N MET A 1 -10.12 31.12 -28.04
CA MET A 1 -8.89 30.33 -27.84
C MET A 1 -8.68 29.78 -26.42
N SER A 2 -9.23 30.37 -25.34
CA SER A 2 -8.93 29.97 -23.94
C SER A 2 -9.63 28.70 -23.43
N LYS A 3 -10.85 28.40 -23.90
CA LYS A 3 -11.67 27.29 -23.38
C LYS A 3 -11.17 25.88 -23.76
N TYR A 4 -10.51 25.77 -24.92
CA TYR A 4 -9.99 24.49 -25.45
C TYR A 4 -8.74 24.01 -24.70
N ILE A 5 -7.89 24.93 -24.24
CA ILE A 5 -6.69 24.63 -23.45
C ILE A 5 -7.07 24.08 -22.06
N LYS A 6 -8.11 24.65 -21.41
CA LYS A 6 -8.63 24.17 -20.12
C LYS A 6 -9.24 22.77 -20.19
N LYS A 7 -9.93 22.44 -21.28
CA LYS A 7 -10.51 21.10 -21.50
C LYS A 7 -9.43 20.05 -21.83
N PHE A 8 -8.34 20.48 -22.46
CA PHE A 8 -7.15 19.63 -22.65
C PHE A 8 -6.51 19.28 -21.29
N HIS A 9 -6.41 20.23 -20.36
CA HIS A 9 -5.87 19.99 -19.02
C HIS A 9 -6.59 18.84 -18.28
N ILE A 10 -7.93 18.85 -18.17
CA ILE A 10 -8.66 17.82 -17.42
C ILE A 10 -8.47 16.41 -18.01
N LEU A 11 -8.33 16.30 -19.33
CA LEU A 11 -8.16 15.02 -20.02
C LEU A 11 -6.78 14.38 -19.75
N HIS A 12 -5.76 15.19 -19.47
CA HIS A 12 -4.43 14.71 -19.07
C HIS A 12 -4.38 14.27 -17.60
N HIS A 13 -5.30 14.75 -16.76
CA HIS A 13 -5.31 14.39 -15.34
C HIS A 13 -5.83 12.97 -15.13
N ILE A 14 -6.70 12.48 -16.01
CA ILE A 14 -7.23 11.11 -15.94
C ILE A 14 -6.11 10.04 -16.00
N PRO A 15 -5.22 10.02 -17.01
CA PRO A 15 -4.13 9.05 -17.04
C PRO A 15 -3.14 9.24 -15.90
N LEU A 16 -2.92 10.47 -15.43
CA LEU A 16 -2.06 10.73 -14.25
C LEU A 16 -2.66 10.14 -12.98
N ILE A 17 -3.95 10.33 -12.72
CA ILE A 17 -4.65 9.75 -11.58
C ILE A 17 -4.64 8.23 -11.65
N LEU A 18 -4.91 7.65 -12.83
CA LEU A 18 -4.82 6.20 -13.03
C LEU A 18 -3.42 5.67 -12.77
N THR A 19 -2.38 6.39 -13.22
CA THR A 19 -0.98 6.03 -12.95
C THR A 19 -0.71 6.00 -11.44
N VAL A 20 -1.14 7.02 -10.71
CA VAL A 20 -0.99 7.06 -9.25
C VAL A 20 -1.73 5.90 -8.58
N ILE A 21 -2.97 5.60 -8.99
CA ILE A 21 -3.74 4.47 -8.45
C ILE A 21 -3.01 3.15 -8.71
N ILE A 22 -2.56 2.90 -9.95
CA ILE A 22 -1.87 1.65 -10.31
C ILE A 22 -0.55 1.49 -9.55
N LEU A 23 0.24 2.55 -9.45
CA LEU A 23 1.54 2.50 -8.77
C LEU A 23 1.40 2.41 -7.25
N SER A 24 0.37 3.03 -6.67
CA SER A 24 0.10 2.95 -5.22
C SER A 24 -0.64 1.69 -4.82
N PHE A 25 -1.33 1.01 -5.74
CA PHE A 25 -2.07 -0.22 -5.47
C PHE A 25 -1.24 -1.32 -4.77
N PRO A 26 -0.01 -1.66 -5.20
CA PRO A 26 0.81 -2.65 -4.47
C PRO A 26 1.16 -2.19 -3.05
N LEU A 27 1.41 -0.89 -2.83
CA LEU A 27 1.67 -0.34 -1.50
C LEU A 27 0.42 -0.40 -0.61
N TYR A 28 -0.74 -0.07 -1.18
CA TYR A 28 -2.04 -0.23 -0.53
C TYR A 28 -2.25 -1.69 -0.10
N LEU A 29 -1.99 -2.65 -0.99
CA LEU A 29 -2.14 -4.06 -0.67
C LEU A 29 -1.16 -4.52 0.40
N MET A 30 0.09 -4.08 0.35
CA MET A 30 1.07 -4.40 1.38
C MET A 30 0.58 -3.97 2.77
N LEU A 31 0.03 -2.75 2.88
CA LEU A 31 -0.51 -2.22 4.14
C LEU A 31 -1.79 -2.93 4.58
N VAL A 32 -2.68 -3.28 3.65
CA VAL A 32 -3.93 -3.98 3.96
C VAL A 32 -3.65 -5.42 4.40
N ILE A 33 -2.74 -6.10 3.71
CA ILE A 33 -2.36 -7.49 3.99
C ILE A 33 -1.61 -7.59 5.31
N SER A 34 -0.71 -6.65 5.63
CA SER A 34 0.05 -6.68 6.89
C SER A 34 -0.85 -6.63 8.14
N LEU A 35 -2.05 -6.07 8.01
CA LEU A 35 -3.04 -5.96 9.08
C LEU A 35 -4.05 -7.11 9.12
N LYS A 36 -4.07 -8.02 8.14
CA LYS A 36 -5.04 -9.12 8.05
C LYS A 36 -4.58 -10.38 8.77
N THR A 37 -5.54 -11.25 9.07
CA THR A 37 -5.28 -12.65 9.41
C THR A 37 -4.89 -13.46 8.16
N GLU A 38 -4.18 -14.58 8.34
CA GLU A 38 -3.83 -15.49 7.23
C GLU A 38 -5.07 -15.97 6.46
N ALA A 39 -6.16 -16.28 7.18
CA ALA A 39 -7.41 -16.71 6.57
C ALA A 39 -8.06 -15.62 5.71
N GLU A 40 -8.00 -14.35 6.13
CA GLU A 40 -8.52 -13.23 5.35
C GLU A 40 -7.68 -12.94 4.11
N ILE A 41 -6.35 -13.12 4.19
CA ILE A 41 -5.44 -12.95 3.04
C ILE A 41 -5.83 -13.94 1.94
N LEU A 42 -6.12 -15.19 2.29
CA LEU A 42 -6.50 -16.23 1.32
C LEU A 42 -7.92 -16.06 0.76
N LYS A 43 -8.87 -15.59 1.58
CA LYS A 43 -10.28 -15.46 1.16
C LYS A 43 -10.58 -14.16 0.42
N ALA A 44 -10.02 -13.03 0.89
CA ALA A 44 -10.34 -11.69 0.40
C ALA A 44 -9.12 -10.76 0.48
N PRO A 45 -8.12 -10.95 -0.39
CA PRO A 45 -6.85 -10.23 -0.35
C PRO A 45 -6.98 -8.72 -0.63
N PHE A 46 -7.91 -8.34 -1.53
CA PHE A 46 -8.10 -6.95 -1.95
C PHE A 46 -9.14 -6.18 -1.11
N ALA A 47 -9.85 -6.86 -0.21
CA ALA A 47 -10.82 -6.21 0.68
C ALA A 47 -10.10 -5.52 1.85
N LEU A 48 -10.74 -4.54 2.49
CA LEU A 48 -10.24 -4.00 3.76
C LEU A 48 -10.16 -5.10 4.84
N PRO A 49 -9.26 -4.96 5.84
CA PRO A 49 -9.20 -5.92 6.95
C PRO A 49 -10.50 -5.89 7.75
N GLN A 50 -11.04 -7.06 8.12
CA GLN A 50 -12.18 -7.11 9.05
C GLN A 50 -11.67 -7.10 10.49
N THR A 51 -10.48 -7.66 10.71
CA THR A 51 -9.77 -7.62 12.00
C THR A 51 -8.38 -7.02 11.82
N ILE A 52 -7.97 -6.14 12.74
CA ILE A 52 -6.64 -5.52 12.72
C ILE A 52 -5.65 -6.37 13.54
N MET A 53 -4.72 -7.03 12.86
CA MET A 53 -3.72 -7.93 13.45
C MET A 53 -2.40 -7.19 13.74
N ILE A 54 -2.37 -6.35 14.77
CA ILE A 54 -1.14 -5.66 15.23
C ILE A 54 -0.04 -6.68 15.62
N SER A 55 -0.45 -7.86 16.08
CA SER A 55 0.46 -8.98 16.39
C SER A 55 1.37 -9.36 15.22
N ASN A 56 0.94 -9.18 13.97
CA ASN A 56 1.78 -9.43 12.80
C ASN A 56 3.06 -8.59 12.81
N TYR A 57 2.96 -7.31 13.21
CA TYR A 57 4.12 -6.42 13.31
C TYR A 57 5.04 -6.80 14.47
N LEU A 58 4.46 -7.13 15.64
CA LEU A 58 5.25 -7.56 16.80
C LEU A 58 5.98 -8.88 16.51
N ASN A 59 5.31 -9.80 15.82
CA ASN A 59 5.88 -11.09 15.43
C ASN A 59 6.97 -10.91 14.38
N ALA A 60 6.72 -10.13 13.33
CA ALA A 60 7.73 -9.82 12.31
C ALA A 60 8.97 -9.15 12.92
N ALA A 61 8.76 -8.18 13.82
CA ALA A 61 9.87 -7.48 14.48
C ALA A 61 10.74 -8.44 15.31
N LYS A 62 10.13 -9.41 16.00
CA LYS A 62 10.85 -10.46 16.74
C LYS A 62 11.54 -11.44 15.79
N GLN A 63 10.84 -11.96 14.78
CA GLN A 63 11.37 -12.96 13.85
C GLN A 63 12.56 -12.44 13.05
N MET A 64 12.52 -11.17 12.64
CA MET A 64 13.59 -10.53 11.89
C MET A 64 14.73 -10.00 12.79
N ASN A 65 14.64 -10.09 14.12
CA ASN A 65 15.54 -9.38 15.04
C ASN A 65 15.71 -7.91 14.62
N LEU A 66 14.58 -7.23 14.38
CA LEU A 66 14.55 -5.92 13.71
C LEU A 66 15.45 -4.88 14.40
N TRP A 67 15.55 -4.94 15.73
CA TRP A 67 16.39 -4.06 16.55
C TRP A 67 17.88 -4.21 16.28
N THR A 68 18.32 -5.36 15.78
CA THR A 68 19.71 -5.62 15.39
C THR A 68 19.94 -5.26 13.93
N ILE A 69 18.97 -5.57 13.06
CA ILE A 69 19.14 -5.41 11.61
C ILE A 69 18.95 -3.96 11.14
N LEU A 70 18.02 -3.21 11.75
CA LEU A 70 17.78 -1.82 11.34
C LEU A 70 19.03 -0.93 11.48
N PRO A 71 19.76 -0.94 12.61
CA PRO A 71 21.03 -0.19 12.71
C PRO A 71 22.06 -0.63 11.68
N ASN A 72 22.17 -1.94 11.39
CA ASN A 72 23.08 -2.48 10.38
C ASN A 72 22.75 -2.03 8.95
N SER A 73 21.56 -1.47 8.71
CA SER A 73 21.16 -0.96 7.39
C SER A 73 21.50 0.52 7.19
N ILE A 74 21.90 1.21 8.27
CA ILE A 74 22.25 2.63 8.28
C ILE A 74 23.77 2.83 8.20
N ILE A 75 24.54 1.84 8.68
CA ILE A 75 26.00 1.79 8.71
C ILE A 75 26.48 0.96 7.51
#